data_AF-A0AAW1RET7-F1
#
_entry.id   AF-A0AAW1RET7-F1
#
_cell.length_a   1.000
_cell.length_b   1.000
_cell.length_c   1.000
_cell.angle_alpha   90.00
_cell.angle_beta   90.00
_cell.angle_gamma   90.00
#
_symmetry.space_group_name_H-M   'P 1'
#
loop_
_entity.id
_entity.type
_entity.pdbx_description
1 polymer ?
#
loop_
_entity_poly.entity_id
_entity_poly.type
_entity_poly.pdbx_seq_one_letter_code
_entity_poly.pdbx_strand_id
1 'polypeptide(L)' 'MNPAAVQLYRDLFRKTRQLPRASWTYYRQHIRENFRSFDDEVDPSRLHEIIATARRDADWVLKARANK' A
#
# COMPACT_ATOMS: atom_id res chain seq x y z
N MET A 1 1.95 -3.37 -17.09
CA MET A 1 2.04 -3.47 -15.63
C MET A 1 3.42 -2.99 -15.19
N ASN A 2 3.48 -1.90 -14.43
CA ASN A 2 4.70 -1.30 -13.94
C ASN A 2 5.32 -2.18 -12.83
N PRO A 3 6.58 -2.65 -12.96
CA PRO A 3 7.20 -3.54 -11.98
C PRO A 3 7.27 -2.96 -10.57
N ALA A 4 7.50 -1.64 -10.43
CA ALA A 4 7.59 -0.98 -9.15
C ALA A 4 6.22 -0.90 -8.45
N ALA A 5 5.15 -0.65 -9.22
CA ALA A 5 3.79 -0.69 -8.71
C ALA A 5 3.43 -2.09 -8.19
N VAL A 6 3.74 -3.15 -8.95
CA VAL A 6 3.49 -4.55 -8.54
C VAL A 6 4.25 -4.90 -7.26
N GLN A 7 5.49 -4.45 -7.12
CA GLN A 7 6.26 -4.67 -5.91
C GLN A 7 5.65 -3.95 -4.71
N LEU A 8 5.23 -2.69 -4.87
CA LEU A 8 4.52 -1.95 -3.82
C LEU A 8 3.24 -2.68 -3.41
N TYR A 9 2.42 -3.11 -4.37
CA TYR A 9 1.18 -3.84 -4.09
C TYR A 9 1.43 -5.07 -3.21
N ARG A 10 2.40 -5.90 -3.60
CA ARG A 10 2.79 -7.10 -2.83
C ARG A 10 3.24 -6.74 -1.41
N ASP A 11 4.04 -5.70 -1.27
CA ASP A 11 4.56 -5.26 0.03
C ASP A 11 3.44 -4.75 0.94
N LEU A 12 2.54 -3.90 0.44
CA LEU A 12 1.37 -3.42 1.19
C LEU A 12 0.46 -4.57 1.58
N PHE A 13 0.20 -5.51 0.68
CA PHE A 13 -0.60 -6.70 0.97
C PHE A 13 0.01 -7.56 2.08
N ARG A 14 1.34 -7.73 2.09
CA ARG A 14 2.05 -8.41 3.17
C ARG A 14 1.96 -7.66 4.49
N LYS A 15 2.10 -6.32 4.49
CA LYS A 15 1.96 -5.48 5.69
C LYS A 15 0.57 -5.61 6.33
N THR A 16 -0.49 -5.82 5.56
CA THR A 16 -1.83 -6.07 6.15
C THR A 16 -1.84 -7.25 7.12
N ARG A 17 -0.94 -8.23 6.97
CA ARG A 17 -0.85 -9.40 7.88
C ARG A 17 -0.39 -9.06 9.29
N GLN A 18 0.19 -7.87 9.50
CA GLN A 18 0.62 -7.38 10.81
C GLN A 18 -0.51 -6.65 11.55
N LEU A 19 -1.64 -6.39 10.89
CA LEU A 19 -2.82 -5.79 11.49
C LEU A 19 -3.75 -6.87 12.05
N PRO A 20 -4.69 -6.52 12.95
CA PRO A 20 -5.75 -7.44 13.38
C PRO A 20 -6.53 -7.98 12.18
N ARG A 21 -6.82 -9.30 12.19
CA ARG A 21 -7.42 -10.00 11.04
C ARG A 21 -8.75 -9.41 10.58
N ALA A 22 -9.54 -8.86 11.51
CA ALA A 22 -10.80 -8.17 11.22
C ALA A 22 -10.63 -6.95 10.31
N SER A 23 -9.45 -6.31 10.32
CA SER A 23 -9.18 -5.11 9.52
C SER A 23 -8.60 -5.41 8.13
N TRP A 24 -8.18 -6.65 7.85
CA TRP A 24 -7.50 -6.99 6.61
C TRP A 24 -8.35 -6.69 5.38
N THR A 25 -9.64 -7.01 5.43
CA THR A 25 -10.56 -6.78 4.30
C THR A 25 -10.57 -5.32 3.89
N TYR A 26 -10.75 -4.40 4.86
CA TYR A 26 -10.78 -2.96 4.60
C TYR A 26 -9.50 -2.48 3.91
N TYR A 27 -8.32 -2.76 4.48
CA TYR A 27 -7.06 -2.29 3.91
C TYR A 27 -6.73 -2.95 2.57
N ARG A 28 -7.05 -4.24 2.39
CA ARG A 28 -6.82 -4.94 1.12
C ARG A 28 -7.70 -4.42 0.00
N GLN A 29 -8.95 -4.02 0.29
CA GLN A 29 -9.79 -3.38 -0.72
C GLN A 29 -9.23 -2.00 -1.08
N HIS A 30 -8.90 -1.19 -0.09
CA HIS A 30 -8.28 0.12 -0.33
C HIS A 30 -6.99 0.02 -1.17
N ILE A 31 -6.12 -0.97 -0.89
CA ILE A 31 -4.92 -1.23 -1.71
C ILE A 31 -5.28 -1.59 -3.16
N ARG A 32 -6.31 -2.41 -3.38
CA ARG A 32 -6.75 -2.81 -4.73
C ARG A 32 -7.33 -1.64 -5.52
N GLU A 33 -8.16 -0.83 -4.88
CA GLU A 33 -8.78 0.35 -5.50
C GLU A 33 -7.72 1.35 -5.96
N ASN A 34 -6.70 1.59 -5.14
CA ASN A 34 -5.64 2.54 -5.46
C ASN A 34 -4.55 1.97 -6.37
N PHE A 35 -4.47 0.64 -6.53
CA PHE A 35 -3.42 0.00 -7.32
C PHE A 35 -3.43 0.43 -8.79
N ARG A 36 -4.63 0.63 -9.37
CA ARG A 36 -4.76 1.02 -10.77
C ARG A 36 -4.07 2.35 -11.08
N SER A 37 -4.20 3.32 -10.18
CA SER A 37 -3.51 4.61 -10.27
C SER A 37 -1.99 4.49 -10.22
N PHE A 38 -1.45 3.45 -9.57
CA PHE A 38 -0.01 3.20 -9.52
C PHE A 38 0.50 2.52 -10.80
N ASP A 39 -0.32 1.65 -11.39
CA ASP A 39 0.03 0.91 -12.61
C ASP A 39 -0.05 1.78 -13.87
N ASP A 40 -1.01 2.70 -13.91
CA ASP A 40 -1.24 3.63 -15.03
C ASP A 40 -0.32 4.89 -14.96
N GLU A 41 0.44 5.08 -13.87
CA GLU A 41 1.36 6.22 -13.73
C GLU A 41 2.61 6.02 -14.60
N VAL A 42 2.84 6.98 -15.49
CA VAL A 42 3.92 6.95 -16.50
C VAL A 42 5.08 7.85 -16.13
N ASP A 43 4.89 8.83 -15.23
CA ASP A 43 5.97 9.68 -14.72
C ASP A 43 6.71 8.94 -13.57
N PRO A 44 8.00 8.59 -13.76
CA PRO A 44 8.77 7.89 -12.73
C PRO A 44 8.92 8.69 -11.43
N SER A 45 9.00 10.02 -11.51
CA SER A 45 9.17 10.88 -10.33
C SER A 45 7.92 10.85 -9.47
N ARG A 46 6.76 11.02 -10.13
CA ARG A 46 5.45 10.94 -9.49
C ARG A 46 5.18 9.55 -8.92
N LEU A 47 5.53 8.49 -9.65
CA LEU A 47 5.42 7.12 -9.15
C LEU A 47 6.25 6.90 -7.88
N HIS A 48 7.48 7.43 -7.83
CA HIS A 48 8.31 7.36 -6.63
C HIS A 48 7.69 8.09 -5.43
N GLU A 49 7.11 9.27 -5.64
CA GLU A 49 6.40 10.02 -4.58
C GLU A 49 5.19 9.25 -4.04
N ILE A 50 4.40 8.65 -4.94
CA ILE A 50 3.26 7.80 -4.59
C ILE A 50 3.73 6.59 -3.77
N ILE A 51 4.78 5.89 -4.22
CA ILE A 51 5.35 4.74 -3.51
C ILE A 51 5.84 5.14 -2.11
N ALA A 52 6.57 6.24 -2.01
CA ALA A 52 7.10 6.73 -0.73
C ALA A 52 5.97 7.10 0.24
N THR A 53 4.93 7.75 -0.26
CA THR A 53 3.75 8.13 0.52
C THR A 53 2.99 6.90 0.99
N ALA A 54 2.67 5.97 0.11
CA ALA A 54 1.95 4.74 0.46
C ALA A 54 2.70 3.90 1.51
N ARG A 55 4.04 3.85 1.44
CA ARG A 55 4.86 3.18 2.46
C ARG A 55 4.77 3.89 3.81
N ARG A 56 4.90 5.22 3.84
CA ARG A 56 4.80 6.03 5.06
C ARG A 56 3.43 5.87 5.72
N ASP A 57 2.36 5.91 4.92
CA ASP A 57 0.99 5.74 5.41
C ASP A 57 0.79 4.35 6.01
N ALA A 58 1.27 3.30 5.33
CA ALA A 58 1.19 1.94 5.83
C ALA A 58 1.94 1.78 7.17
N ASP A 59 3.14 2.38 7.29
CA ASP A 59 3.93 2.34 8.53
C ASP A 59 3.24 3.10 9.67
N TRP A 60 2.64 4.26 9.37
CA TRP A 60 1.85 5.01 10.34
C TRP A 60 0.61 4.22 10.81
N VAL A 61 -0.12 3.60 9.87
CA VAL A 61 -1.28 2.74 10.19
C VAL A 61 -0.87 1.57 11.07
N LEU A 62 0.23 0.89 10.74
CA LEU A 62 0.76 -0.20 11.55
C LEU A 62 1.09 0.26 12.96
N LYS A 63 1.80 1.38 13.12
CA LYS A 63 2.13 1.94 14.43
C LYS A 63 0.89 2.34 15.24
N ALA A 64 -0.09 2.97 14.58
CA ALA A 64 -1.33 3.41 15.22
C ALA A 64 -2.25 2.25 15.65
N ARG A 65 -2.14 1.10 14.97
CA ARG A 65 -3.01 -0.07 15.17
C ARG A 65 -2.32 -1.23 15.91
N ALA A 66 -1.00 -1.25 16.01
CA ALA A 66 -0.24 -2.33 16.67
C ALA A 66 -0.36 -2.35 18.20
N ASN A 67 -0.85 -1.26 18.81
CA ASN A 67 -1.08 -1.16 20.26
C ASN A 67 -2.56 -1.28 20.65
N LYS A 68 -3.42 -1.85 19.79
CA LYS A 68 -4.85 -2.06 20.06
C LYS A 68 -5.26 -3.51 19.92
#